data_AF-A0A354BPZ8-F1
#
_entry.id   AF-A0A354BPZ8-F1
#
_cell.length_a   1.000
_cell.length_b   1.000
_cell.length_c   1.000
_cell.angle_alpha   90.00
_cell.angle_beta   90.00
_cell.angle_gamma   90.00
#
_symmetry.space_group_name_H-M   'P 1'
#
loop_
_entity.id
_entity.type
_entity.pdbx_description
1 polymer ?
#
loop_
_entity_poly.entity_id
_entity_poly.type
_entity_poly.pdbx_seq_one_letter_code
_entity_poly.pdbx_strand_id
1 'polypeptide(L)'
;MLARSDIVKDTYLRLTTARLGYSAGLIGSVYTIGTDWSGNWYFQLRWLNRPAGKRKRPVSEWSVSLRETDLGDFEQITCNEVQELLKESRPPSKPKKTRRLPGSWKVKRHPNQLRLFNEC
;
A
#
# COMPACT_ATOMS: atom_id res chain seq x y z
N MET A 1 20.03 18.24 1.69
CA MET A 1 18.69 18.77 1.34
C MET A 1 18.41 18.39 -0.09
N LEU A 2 17.29 17.74 -0.35
CA LEU A 2 16.86 17.38 -1.71
C LEU A 2 16.51 18.65 -2.49
N ALA A 3 17.04 18.78 -3.70
CA ALA A 3 16.65 19.83 -4.63
C ALA A 3 15.62 19.30 -5.64
N ARG A 4 14.90 20.22 -6.29
CA ARG A 4 13.98 19.90 -7.39
C ARG A 4 14.65 19.07 -8.50
N SER A 5 15.93 19.31 -8.75
CA SER A 5 16.75 18.64 -9.77
C SER A 5 16.94 17.15 -9.51
N ASP A 6 16.90 16.73 -8.24
CA ASP A 6 17.18 15.36 -7.82
C ASP A 6 15.94 14.46 -7.94
N ILE A 7 14.78 15.07 -8.20
CA ILE A 7 13.49 14.40 -8.23
C ILE A 7 13.19 14.01 -9.66
N VAL A 8 13.38 12.74 -9.93
CA VAL A 8 13.07 12.12 -11.20
C VAL A 8 11.88 11.18 -11.00
N LYS A 9 11.22 10.82 -12.09
CA LYS A 9 10.23 9.75 -12.03
C LYS A 9 10.90 8.46 -11.54
N ASP A 10 10.18 7.67 -10.74
CA ASP A 10 10.63 6.39 -10.18
C ASP A 10 11.78 6.49 -9.16
N THR A 11 12.11 7.71 -8.70
CA THR A 11 13.02 7.87 -7.55
C THR A 11 12.32 7.47 -6.26
N TYR A 12 13.08 6.88 -5.33
CA TYR A 12 12.56 6.50 -4.02
C TYR A 12 12.91 7.55 -2.98
N LEU A 13 11.91 7.93 -2.20
CA LEU A 13 12.02 8.91 -1.14
C LEU A 13 11.58 8.29 0.18
N ARG A 14 12.31 8.59 1.25
CA ARG A 14 11.95 8.26 2.62
C ARG A 14 11.60 9.52 3.36
N LEU A 15 10.51 9.43 4.11
CA LEU A 15 10.09 10.47 5.03
C LEU A 15 10.94 10.39 6.29
N THR A 16 11.68 11.46 6.59
CA THR A 16 12.49 11.56 7.82
C THR A 16 11.72 12.20 8.96
N THR A 17 10.93 13.22 8.65
CA THR A 17 10.10 13.94 9.62
C THR A 17 8.70 13.36 9.70
N ALA A 18 8.16 13.19 10.91
CA ALA A 18 6.74 12.85 11.09
C ALA A 18 5.84 14.07 10.79
N ARG A 19 5.76 14.47 9.52
CA ARG A 19 4.87 15.51 8.98
C ARG A 19 3.81 14.88 8.08
N LEU A 20 2.76 15.65 7.75
CA LEU A 20 1.66 15.22 6.88
C LEU A 20 0.75 14.10 7.44
N GLY A 21 0.74 13.91 8.77
CA GLY A 21 -0.06 12.87 9.42
C GLY A 21 0.50 11.45 9.22
N TYR A 22 1.75 11.36 8.81
CA TYR A 22 2.49 10.14 8.52
C TYR A 22 3.61 9.93 9.54
N SER A 23 3.89 8.67 9.87
CA SER A 23 5.02 8.31 10.73
C SER A 23 6.34 8.44 9.98
N ALA A 24 7.38 8.95 10.64
CA ALA A 24 8.74 8.91 10.10
C ALA A 24 9.12 7.47 9.67
N GLY A 25 9.88 7.34 8.59
CA GLY A 25 10.30 6.06 8.01
C GLY A 25 9.38 5.49 6.92
N LEU A 26 8.34 6.22 6.49
CA LEU A 26 7.56 5.85 5.32
C LEU A 26 8.38 6.03 4.04
N ILE A 27 8.27 5.07 3.13
CA ILE A 27 9.00 5.01 1.87
C ILE A 27 7.98 5.10 0.75
N GLY A 28 8.22 5.97 -0.21
CA GLY A 28 7.40 6.12 -1.41
C GLY A 28 8.24 6.28 -2.66
N SER A 29 7.63 6.03 -3.82
CA SER A 29 8.23 6.30 -5.12
C SER A 29 7.58 7.51 -5.78
N VAL A 30 8.36 8.30 -6.52
CA VAL A 30 7.87 9.44 -7.28
C VAL A 30 7.14 8.93 -8.52
N TYR A 31 5.83 9.16 -8.57
CA TYR A 31 4.95 8.67 -9.63
C TYR A 31 4.86 9.63 -10.82
N THR A 32 4.59 10.90 -10.54
CA THR A 32 4.47 11.96 -11.55
C THR A 32 5.06 13.26 -11.03
N ILE A 33 5.58 14.06 -11.95
CA ILE A 33 6.07 15.40 -11.69
C ILE A 33 5.33 16.32 -12.65
N GLY A 34 4.90 17.47 -12.16
CA GLY A 34 4.12 18.40 -12.96
C GLY A 34 4.19 19.82 -12.45
N THR A 35 3.53 20.70 -13.19
CA THR A 35 3.34 22.09 -12.82
C THR A 35 1.86 22.41 -12.95
N ASP A 36 1.28 23.00 -11.91
CA ASP A 36 -0.10 23.45 -11.94
C ASP A 36 -0.27 24.65 -12.89
N TRP A 37 -1.51 24.99 -13.21
CA TRP A 37 -1.84 26.12 -14.10
C TRP A 37 -1.38 27.47 -13.52
N SER A 38 -1.19 27.52 -12.20
CA SER A 38 -0.63 28.66 -11.47
C SER A 38 0.91 28.67 -11.43
N GLY A 39 1.59 27.77 -12.16
CA GLY A 39 3.05 27.69 -12.22
C GLY A 39 3.69 27.01 -11.01
N ASN A 40 2.89 26.52 -10.06
CA ASN A 40 3.40 25.83 -8.88
C ASN A 40 3.89 24.43 -9.27
N TRP A 41 5.14 24.13 -8.91
CA TRP A 41 5.70 22.81 -9.11
C TRP A 41 5.15 21.82 -8.08
N TYR A 42 4.79 20.63 -8.55
CA TYR A 42 4.34 19.54 -7.69
C TYR A 42 4.90 18.20 -8.15
N PHE A 43 4.97 17.28 -7.22
CA PHE A 43 5.23 15.87 -7.50
C PHE A 43 4.27 15.00 -6.72
N GLN A 44 3.92 13.86 -7.30
CA GLN A 44 3.06 12.87 -6.65
C GLN A 44 3.92 11.73 -6.14
N LEU A 45 3.85 11.47 -4.84
CA LEU A 45 4.54 10.37 -4.20
C LEU A 45 3.59 9.22 -3.90
N ARG A 46 3.94 8.00 -4.32
CA ARG A 46 3.18 6.78 -4.04
C ARG A 46 3.84 5.96 -2.94
N TRP A 47 3.15 5.79 -1.81
CA TRP A 47 3.69 5.05 -0.66
C TRP A 47 3.80 3.54 -0.90
N LEU A 48 4.91 2.93 -0.48
CA LEU A 48 5.22 1.51 -0.62
C LEU A 48 4.97 0.71 0.66
N ASN A 49 5.20 1.29 1.84
CA ASN A 49 5.18 0.61 3.14
C ASN A 49 4.07 1.11 4.09
N ARG A 50 2.95 1.62 3.56
CA ARG A 50 1.89 2.22 4.39
C ARG A 50 1.31 1.17 5.37
N PRO A 51 1.23 1.47 6.67
CA PRO A 51 0.70 0.52 7.65
C PRO A 51 -0.75 0.15 7.31
N ALA A 52 -1.00 -1.16 7.20
CA ALA A 52 -2.31 -1.71 6.88
C ALA A 52 -3.30 -1.44 8.01
N GLY A 53 -3.97 -0.29 7.97
CA GLY A 53 -4.73 0.14 9.13
C GLY A 53 -5.59 1.38 8.93
N LYS A 54 -6.22 1.56 7.77
CA LYS A 54 -7.51 2.28 7.63
C LYS A 54 -8.10 1.94 6.26
N ARG A 55 -9.39 1.58 6.30
CA ARG A 55 -10.16 0.83 5.30
C ARG A 55 -10.13 1.43 3.88
N LYS A 56 -10.21 0.54 2.88
CA LYS A 56 -10.68 0.74 1.49
C LYS A 56 -10.95 2.20 1.10
N ARG A 57 -10.02 2.80 0.36
CA ARG A 57 -10.25 4.09 -0.30
C ARG A 57 -9.79 4.01 -1.76
N PRO A 58 -10.38 4.81 -2.67
CA PRO A 58 -10.12 4.75 -4.10
C PRO A 58 -8.63 4.94 -4.41
N VAL A 59 -8.20 4.37 -5.54
CA VAL A 59 -6.80 4.27 -6.00
C VAL A 59 -6.07 5.62 -6.06
N SER A 60 -6.81 6.73 -6.17
CA SER A 60 -6.29 8.11 -6.16
C SER A 60 -5.69 8.56 -4.81
N GLU A 61 -6.00 7.90 -3.68
CA GLU A 61 -5.43 8.23 -2.36
C GLU A 61 -4.09 7.54 -2.05
N TRP A 62 -3.53 6.84 -3.04
CA TRP A 62 -2.23 6.18 -2.93
C TRP A 62 -1.09 7.13 -3.25
N SER A 63 -1.39 8.20 -4.00
CA SER A 63 -0.49 9.30 -4.30
C SER A 63 -0.76 10.50 -3.38
N VAL A 64 0.31 11.12 -2.89
CA VAL A 64 0.26 12.40 -2.19
C VAL A 64 0.90 13.42 -3.09
N SER A 65 0.17 14.50 -3.40
CA SER A 65 0.73 15.64 -4.12
C SER A 65 1.50 16.50 -3.13
N LEU A 66 2.79 16.68 -3.39
CA LEU A 66 3.74 17.41 -2.56
C LEU A 66 4.35 18.56 -3.35
N ARG A 67 4.81 19.57 -2.63
CA ARG A 67 5.42 20.78 -3.18
C ARG A 67 6.92 20.82 -2.90
N GLU A 68 7.59 21.78 -3.51
CA GLU A 68 9.03 22.01 -3.31
C GLU A 68 9.38 22.28 -1.84
N THR A 69 8.49 22.90 -1.07
CA THR A 69 8.66 23.15 0.36
C THR A 69 8.73 21.87 1.19
N ASP A 70 8.08 20.81 0.72
CA ASP A 70 7.99 19.54 1.46
C ASP A 70 9.27 18.72 1.30
N LEU A 71 10.15 19.05 0.34
CA LEU A 71 11.39 18.31 0.06
C LEU A 71 12.37 18.27 1.23
N GLY A 72 12.31 19.25 2.12
CA GLY A 72 13.14 19.25 3.34
C GLY A 72 12.81 18.12 4.30
N ASP A 73 11.61 17.52 4.20
CA ASP A 73 11.16 16.42 5.05
C ASP A 73 11.43 15.03 4.45
N PHE A 74 12.10 14.98 3.29
CA PHE A 74 12.42 13.74 2.59
C PHE A 74 13.92 13.55 2.40
N GLU A 75 14.33 12.28 2.33
CA GLU A 75 15.65 11.83 1.93
C GLU A 75 15.55 10.90 0.72
N GLN A 76 16.51 11.01 -0.19
CA GLN A 76 16.59 10.16 -1.37
C GLN A 76 17.26 8.85 -0.98
N ILE A 77 16.64 7.75 -1.39
CA ILE A 77 17.07 6.40 -1.01
C ILE A 77 17.31 5.58 -2.28
N THR A 78 18.30 4.71 -2.23
CA THR A 78 18.62 3.80 -3.32
C THR A 78 17.69 2.58 -3.32
N CYS A 79 17.47 1.97 -4.47
CA CYS A 79 16.67 0.73 -4.59
C CYS A 79 17.07 -0.37 -3.58
N ASN A 80 18.37 -0.50 -3.28
CA ASN A 80 18.88 -1.51 -2.35
C ASN A 80 18.42 -1.24 -0.92
N GLU A 81 18.54 0.00 -0.44
CA GLU A 81 18.10 0.43 0.88
C GLU A 81 16.57 0.32 1.02
N VAL A 82 15.82 0.62 -0.05
CA VAL A 82 14.37 0.40 -0.07
C VAL A 82 14.03 -1.07 0.16
N GLN A 83 14.73 -2.00 -0.51
CA GLN A 83 14.50 -3.43 -0.33
C GLN A 83 14.85 -3.91 1.08
N GLU A 84 15.92 -3.39 1.69
CA GLU A 84 16.32 -3.71 3.06
C GLU A 84 15.27 -3.22 4.07
N LEU A 85 14.87 -1.96 3.96
CA LEU A 85 13.84 -1.37 4.84
C LEU A 85 12.46 -2.03 4.65
N LEU A 86 12.12 -2.43 3.42
CA LEU A 86 10.91 -3.20 3.15
C LEU A 86 10.96 -4.63 3.69
N LYS A 87 12.15 -5.25 3.77
CA LYS A 87 12.31 -6.56 4.41
C LYS A 87 12.16 -6.45 5.92
N GLU A 88 12.75 -5.41 6.52
CA GLU A 88 12.71 -5.17 7.97
C GLU A 88 11.31 -4.79 8.47
N SER A 89 10.56 -4.02 7.67
CA SER A 89 9.19 -3.62 8.00
C SER A 89 8.13 -4.70 7.76
N ARG A 90 8.49 -5.90 7.28
CA ARG A 90 7.52 -6.99 7.16
C ARG A 90 7.00 -7.35 8.54
N PRO A 91 5.69 -7.21 8.82
CA PRO A 91 5.15 -7.72 10.06
C PRO A 91 5.43 -9.22 10.13
N PRO A 92 5.76 -9.76 11.31
CA PRO A 92 5.93 -11.21 11.46
C PRO A 92 4.69 -11.86 10.87
N SER A 93 4.92 -12.71 9.86
CA SER A 93 3.87 -13.47 9.17
C SER A 93 3.02 -14.13 10.25
N LYS A 94 1.85 -13.55 10.55
CA LYS A 94 0.93 -14.19 11.47
C LYS A 94 0.65 -15.55 10.85
N PRO A 95 0.89 -16.66 11.55
CA PRO A 95 0.66 -17.98 11.00
C PRO A 95 -0.75 -17.99 10.42
N LYS A 96 -0.88 -18.35 9.14
CA LYS A 96 -2.16 -18.54 8.46
C LYS A 96 -3.00 -19.39 9.42
N LYS A 97 -4.00 -18.80 10.08
CA LYS A 97 -5.01 -19.58 10.80
C LYS A 97 -5.66 -20.43 9.72
N THR A 98 -5.24 -21.69 9.61
CA THR A 98 -5.93 -22.71 8.85
C THR A 98 -7.38 -22.61 9.31
N ARG A 99 -8.28 -22.22 8.41
CA ARG A 99 -9.72 -22.23 8.69
C ARG A 99 -10.06 -23.67 9.01
N ARG A 100 -10.04 -24.04 10.30
CA ARG A 100 -10.65 -25.28 10.77
C ARG A 100 -12.13 -25.08 10.51
N LEU A 101 -12.63 -25.73 9.47
CA LEU A 101 -14.07 -25.88 9.27
C LEU A 101 -14.64 -26.44 10.57
N PRO A 102 -15.66 -25.80 11.19
CA PRO A 102 -16.32 -26.39 12.34
C PRO A 102 -16.83 -27.78 11.94
N GLY A 103 -16.61 -28.78 12.81
CA GLY A 103 -16.91 -30.20 12.57
C GLY A 103 -18.40 -30.55 12.38
N SER A 104 -19.24 -29.56 12.05
CA SER A 104 -20.67 -29.69 11.76
C SER A 104 -20.99 -30.01 10.30
N TRP A 105 -20.01 -30.01 9.37
CA TRP A 105 -20.18 -30.57 8.02
C TRP A 105 -20.05 -32.10 8.00
N LYS A 106 -20.63 -32.78 8.98
CA LYS A 106 -21.03 -34.18 8.79
C LYS A 106 -22.24 -34.17 7.87
N VAL A 107 -22.02 -34.37 6.58
CA VAL A 107 -23.08 -34.63 5.61
C VAL A 107 -23.86 -35.85 6.11
N LYS A 108 -25.02 -35.63 6.74
CA LYS A 108 -26.01 -36.69 6.94
C LYS A 108 -26.49 -37.08 5.54
N ARG A 109 -26.03 -38.24 5.04
CA ARG A 109 -26.66 -38.89 3.89
C ARG A 109 -28.07 -39.28 4.31
N HIS A 110 -29.06 -38.49 3.91
CA HIS A 110 -30.46 -38.91 3.94
C HIS A 110 -30.72 -39.74 2.67
N PRO A 111 -30.96 -41.06 2.78
CA PRO A 111 -31.00 -41.92 1.60
C PRO A 111 -32.39 -41.98 0.95
N ASN A 112 -33.14 -40.87 0.84
CA ASN A 112 -34.53 -40.93 0.33
C ASN A 112 -35.13 -39.59 -0.13
N GLN A 113 -34.39 -38.74 -0.84
CA GLN A 113 -35.02 -37.60 -1.53
C GLN A 113 -34.46 -37.51 -2.95
N LEU A 114 -35.17 -38.16 -3.88
CA LEU A 114 -35.38 -37.81 -5.30
C LEU A 114 -36.08 -39.02 -5.98
N ARG A 115 -37.36 -39.22 -5.67
CA ARG A 115 -38.32 -39.87 -6.59
C ARG A 115 -39.37 -38.82 -6.92
N LEU A 116 -38.97 -37.87 -7.76
CA LEU A 116 -39.86 -36.99 -8.51
C LEU A 116 -39.51 -37.26 -9.97
N PHE A 117 -40.53 -37.43 -10.82
CA PHE A 117 -40.50 -38.01 -12.16
C PHE A 117 -40.72 -39.54 -12.23
N ASN A 118 -41.90 -39.97 -11.76
CA ASN A 118 -42.72 -40.90 -12.56
C ASN A 118 -43.72 -40.05 -13.36
N GLU A 119 -44.09 -40.56 -14.55
CA GLU A 119 -45.10 -40.09 -15.52
C GLU A 119 -44.58 -39.22 -16.69
N CYS A 120 -44.03 -39.90 -17.71
CA CYS A 120 -44.64 -40.06 -19.04
C CYS A 120 -43.89 -41.15 -19.82
#